data_AF-A0A562WMY3-F1
#
_entry.id   AF-A0A562WMY3-F1
#
_cell.length_a   1.000
_cell.length_b   1.000
_cell.length_c   1.000
_cell.angle_alpha   90.00
_cell.angle_beta   90.00
_cell.angle_gamma   90.00
#
_symmetry.space_group_name_H-M   'P 1'
#
loop_
_entity.id
_entity.type
_entity.pdbx_description
1 polymer ?
#
loop_
_entity_poly.entity_id
_entity_poly.type
_entity_poly.pdbx_seq_one_letter_code
_entity_poly.pdbx_strand_id
1 'polypeptide(L)'
;MRLVFINMSTLAYEIVDVFTDRPFAGNPLAVVFGADGLATEQMQTLAREFNLSETVFVLPATQAGATYRARIFTPAAELPFAGHPSVGAAVTACRRGWFDIGAVTQECGAGVLPVEVTGTAATLTGGMPTLGPELDVEPLLEVAGLRASDHAGPAPRVAGCGLEFPYLPVRPDALARARVDARAAERYGVEHVSVFSWDAGTQTARSRVFVPGMGVPEDPATGSAALGLGVWLVASGLLPGEGRSSYTVEQGFELNRPSVLACTVTAAGGTVLGATVSGQVMPVARGEINIPPFLG
;
A
#
# COMPACT_ATOMS: atom_id res chain seq x y z
N MET A 1 -4.08 -51.41 10.28
CA MET A 1 -4.04 -50.17 9.46
C MET A 1 -3.43 -49.08 10.32
N ARG A 2 -2.11 -48.84 10.22
CA ARG A 2 -1.45 -47.77 10.98
C ARG A 2 -1.73 -46.46 10.24
N LEU A 3 -2.47 -45.54 10.88
CA LEU A 3 -2.49 -44.15 10.44
C LEU A 3 -1.06 -43.64 10.56
N VAL A 4 -0.44 -43.37 9.42
CA VAL A 4 0.78 -42.55 9.37
C VAL A 4 0.30 -41.13 9.63
N PHE A 5 0.50 -40.62 10.84
CA PHE A 5 0.42 -39.19 11.10
C PHE A 5 1.56 -38.55 10.30
N ILE A 6 1.24 -37.99 9.14
CA ILE A 6 2.14 -37.06 8.47
C ILE A 6 2.16 -35.85 9.40
N ASN A 7 3.28 -35.64 10.09
CA ASN A 7 3.46 -34.45 10.91
C ASN A 7 3.55 -33.26 9.94
N MET A 8 2.43 -32.61 9.65
CA MET A 8 2.38 -31.46 8.76
C MET A 8 2.87 -30.24 9.54
N SER A 9 4.02 -29.70 9.15
CA SER A 9 4.51 -28.44 9.71
C SER A 9 3.59 -27.30 9.31
N THR A 10 3.27 -26.42 10.26
CA THR A 10 2.40 -25.26 10.07
C THR A 10 3.16 -23.95 10.33
N LEU A 11 2.63 -22.85 9.80
CA LEU A 11 3.06 -21.48 10.09
C LEU A 11 1.94 -20.71 10.78
N ALA A 12 2.30 -19.89 11.76
CA ALA A 12 1.35 -18.97 12.36
C ALA A 12 1.10 -17.78 11.43
N TYR A 13 -0.17 -17.39 11.29
CA TYR A 13 -0.57 -16.19 10.57
C TYR A 13 -1.60 -15.37 11.34
N GLU A 14 -1.71 -14.10 10.98
CA GLU A 14 -2.83 -13.23 11.33
C GLU A 14 -3.37 -12.55 10.08
N ILE A 15 -4.70 -12.48 9.96
CA ILE A 15 -5.37 -11.57 9.04
C ILE A 15 -5.65 -10.28 9.80
N VAL A 16 -5.18 -9.17 9.26
CA VAL A 16 -5.40 -7.84 9.81
C VAL A 16 -5.99 -6.92 8.75
N ASP A 17 -6.73 -5.92 9.19
CA ASP A 17 -7.21 -4.84 8.35
C ASP A 17 -6.41 -3.56 8.65
N VAL A 18 -5.79 -2.99 7.63
CA VAL A 18 -4.87 -1.84 7.74
C VAL A 18 -5.56 -0.55 7.30
N PHE A 19 -5.17 0.58 7.90
CA PHE A 19 -5.74 1.92 7.67
C PHE A 19 -7.20 2.05 8.10
N THR A 20 -7.56 1.34 9.17
CA THR A 20 -8.91 1.38 9.73
C THR A 20 -8.90 1.17 11.24
N ASP A 21 -9.96 1.63 11.90
CA ASP A 21 -10.21 1.52 13.34
C ASP A 21 -11.14 0.35 13.71
N ARG A 22 -11.64 -0.39 12.73
CA ARG A 22 -12.53 -1.54 12.94
C ARG A 22 -12.24 -2.71 11.99
N PRO A 23 -12.47 -3.95 12.44
CA PRO A 23 -12.47 -5.11 11.54
C PRO A 23 -13.46 -4.96 10.39
N PHE A 24 -13.14 -5.62 9.27
CA PHE A 24 -13.89 -5.67 8.03
C PHE A 24 -13.94 -4.36 7.23
N ALA A 25 -13.15 -3.36 7.61
CA ALA A 25 -12.86 -2.15 6.83
C ALA A 25 -11.37 -2.14 6.43
N GLY A 26 -10.82 -1.05 5.88
CA GLY A 26 -9.39 -1.02 5.58
C GLY A 26 -8.95 -1.94 4.43
N ASN A 27 -7.63 -2.15 4.32
CA ASN A 27 -7.02 -3.08 3.37
C ASN A 27 -6.63 -4.39 4.08
N PRO A 28 -7.14 -5.56 3.64
CA PRO A 28 -6.88 -6.81 4.34
C PRO A 28 -5.47 -7.32 4.00
N LEU A 29 -4.76 -7.79 5.03
CA LEU A 29 -3.39 -8.27 4.92
C LEU A 29 -3.24 -9.57 5.69
N ALA A 30 -2.64 -10.57 5.05
CA ALA A 30 -2.12 -11.74 5.75
C ALA A 30 -0.69 -11.47 6.22
N VAL A 31 -0.43 -11.59 7.52
CA VAL A 31 0.89 -11.46 8.14
C VAL A 31 1.34 -12.83 8.64
N VAL A 32 2.41 -13.37 8.06
CA VAL A 32 2.91 -14.72 8.30
C VAL A 32 4.24 -14.67 9.04
N PHE A 33 4.42 -15.57 10.02
CA PHE A 33 5.63 -15.68 10.84
C PHE A 33 6.24 -17.07 10.75
N GLY A 34 7.55 -17.18 11.05
CA GLY A 34 8.27 -18.46 11.10
C GLY A 34 8.62 -19.04 9.71
N ALA A 35 8.63 -18.21 8.69
CA ALA A 35 8.88 -18.62 7.30
C ALA A 35 10.35 -18.44 6.86
N ASP A 36 11.30 -18.29 7.79
CA ASP A 36 12.72 -18.04 7.51
C ASP A 36 13.40 -19.14 6.70
N GLY A 37 12.92 -20.38 6.82
CA GLY A 37 13.38 -21.53 6.04
C GLY A 37 12.62 -21.79 4.73
N LEU A 38 11.63 -20.97 4.37
CA LEU A 38 10.84 -21.19 3.15
C LEU A 38 11.51 -20.59 1.90
N ALA A 39 11.40 -21.32 0.79
CA ALA A 39 11.74 -20.79 -0.53
C ALA A 39 10.72 -19.76 -1.02
N THR A 40 11.13 -18.92 -1.97
CA THR A 40 10.28 -17.88 -2.58
C THR A 40 9.00 -18.46 -3.17
N GLU A 41 9.08 -19.61 -3.83
CA GLU A 41 7.98 -20.28 -4.51
C GLU A 41 6.93 -20.80 -3.50
N GLN A 42 7.38 -21.21 -2.31
CA GLN A 42 6.48 -21.59 -1.21
C GLN A 42 5.77 -20.37 -0.63
N MET A 43 6.48 -19.26 -0.41
CA MET A 43 5.88 -18.00 0.02
C MET A 43 4.86 -17.48 -1.00
N GLN A 44 5.19 -17.56 -2.29
CA GLN A 44 4.29 -17.19 -3.38
C GLN A 44 3.05 -18.08 -3.44
N THR A 45 3.20 -19.39 -3.17
CA THR A 45 2.08 -20.34 -3.09
C THR A 45 1.15 -19.99 -1.92
N LEU A 46 1.70 -19.66 -0.75
CA LEU A 46 0.93 -19.20 0.40
C LEU A 46 0.20 -17.88 0.11
N ALA A 47 0.86 -16.91 -0.52
CA ALA A 47 0.23 -15.64 -0.91
C ALA A 47 -0.96 -15.86 -1.86
N ARG A 48 -0.84 -16.80 -2.80
CA ARG A 48 -1.93 -17.21 -3.69
C ARG A 48 -3.07 -17.90 -2.94
N GLU A 49 -2.77 -18.72 -1.93
CA GLU A 49 -3.77 -19.40 -1.10
C GLU A 49 -4.58 -18.41 -0.25
N PHE A 50 -3.91 -17.40 0.34
CA PHE A 50 -4.62 -16.34 1.06
C PHE A 50 -5.51 -15.50 0.15
N ASN A 51 -5.10 -15.31 -1.12
CA ASN A 51 -5.84 -14.58 -2.14
C ASN A 51 -6.32 -13.18 -1.67
N LEU A 52 -5.48 -12.52 -0.88
CA LEU A 52 -5.62 -11.11 -0.53
C LEU A 52 -4.79 -10.26 -1.50
N SER A 53 -4.91 -8.93 -1.42
CA SER A 53 -4.09 -8.03 -2.24
C SER A 53 -2.60 -8.32 -2.02
N GLU A 54 -2.20 -8.50 -0.75
CA GLU A 54 -0.86 -8.89 -0.37
C GLU A 54 -0.84 -9.83 0.84
N THR A 55 0.23 -10.62 0.90
CA THR A 55 0.69 -11.37 2.07
C THR A 55 2.10 -10.92 2.41
N VAL A 56 2.35 -10.62 3.69
CA VAL A 56 3.67 -10.24 4.18
C VAL A 56 4.24 -11.30 5.10
N PHE A 57 5.49 -11.67 4.86
CA PHE A 57 6.25 -12.58 5.71
C PHE A 57 7.21 -11.76 6.58
N VAL A 58 7.04 -11.83 7.89
CA VAL A 58 7.92 -11.20 8.88
C VAL A 58 9.03 -12.18 9.23
N LEU A 59 10.27 -11.76 8.97
CA LEU A 59 11.47 -12.56 9.06
C LEU A 59 12.52 -11.86 9.93
N PRO A 60 13.49 -12.60 10.49
CA PRO A 60 14.68 -12.00 11.06
C PRO A 60 15.37 -11.08 10.05
N ALA A 61 15.84 -9.91 10.51
CA ALA A 61 16.62 -9.00 9.70
C ALA A 61 17.93 -9.64 9.23
N THR A 62 18.35 -9.31 8.01
CA THR A 62 19.64 -9.68 7.44
C THR A 62 20.58 -8.49 7.26
N GLN A 63 20.07 -7.26 7.28
CA GLN A 63 20.86 -6.04 7.22
C GLN A 63 21.13 -5.45 8.61
N ALA A 64 22.36 -4.95 8.81
CA ALA A 64 22.73 -4.25 10.04
C ALA A 64 21.87 -3.00 10.23
N GLY A 65 21.33 -2.80 11.43
CA GLY A 65 20.45 -1.66 11.74
C GLY A 65 18.98 -1.86 11.37
N ALA A 66 18.62 -2.97 10.72
CA ALA A 66 17.22 -3.37 10.53
C ALA A 66 16.71 -4.13 11.77
N THR A 67 15.47 -3.87 12.16
CA THR A 67 14.78 -4.52 13.28
C THR A 67 14.17 -5.85 12.84
N TYR A 68 13.58 -5.88 11.64
CA TYR A 68 13.00 -7.06 11.03
C TYR A 68 13.05 -6.94 9.50
N ARG A 69 12.86 -8.06 8.81
CA ARG A 69 12.73 -8.10 7.36
C ARG A 69 11.30 -8.46 6.96
N ALA A 70 10.76 -7.73 5.99
CA ALA A 70 9.45 -7.98 5.40
C ALA A 70 9.63 -8.40 3.93
N ARG A 71 9.12 -9.57 3.57
CA ARG A 71 8.93 -9.97 2.16
C ARG A 71 7.44 -9.89 1.84
N ILE A 72 7.10 -9.18 0.76
CA ILE A 72 5.72 -8.80 0.45
C ILE A 72 5.35 -9.43 -0.88
N PHE A 73 4.25 -10.18 -0.91
CA PHE A 73 3.80 -10.90 -2.10
C PHE A 73 2.37 -10.54 -2.42
N THR A 74 2.11 -10.24 -3.68
CA THR A 74 0.77 -10.36 -4.25
C THR A 74 0.49 -11.83 -4.58
N PRO A 75 -0.74 -12.22 -5.00
CA PRO A 75 -0.99 -13.56 -5.51
C PRO A 75 -0.16 -13.96 -6.74
N ALA A 76 0.42 -12.98 -7.44
CA ALA A 76 1.13 -13.16 -8.70
C ALA A 76 2.66 -13.07 -8.58
N ALA A 77 3.17 -12.15 -7.75
CA ALA A 77 4.60 -11.85 -7.65
C ALA A 77 4.99 -11.22 -6.30
N GLU A 78 6.29 -11.29 -5.99
CA GLU A 78 6.91 -10.53 -4.89
C GLU A 78 7.03 -9.04 -5.28
N LEU A 79 6.69 -8.15 -4.36
CA LEU A 79 6.87 -6.71 -4.48
C LEU A 79 8.12 -6.29 -3.68
N PRO A 80 8.91 -5.32 -4.20
CA PRO A 80 10.05 -4.79 -3.45
C PRO A 80 9.60 -3.99 -2.22
N PHE A 81 8.41 -3.40 -2.27
CA PHE A 81 7.82 -2.57 -1.21
C PHE A 81 6.32 -2.43 -1.40
N ALA A 82 5.58 -2.25 -0.31
CA ALA A 82 4.20 -1.80 -0.32
C ALA A 82 3.85 -1.10 1.00
N GLY A 83 3.01 -0.07 0.92
CA GLY A 83 2.69 0.79 2.07
C GLY A 83 1.90 0.08 3.17
N HIS A 84 0.69 -0.41 2.86
CA HIS A 84 -0.17 -1.05 3.86
C HIS A 84 0.45 -2.36 4.42
N PRO A 85 1.16 -3.20 3.63
CA PRO A 85 1.82 -4.38 4.18
C PRO A 85 2.91 -4.02 5.20
N SER A 86 3.64 -2.92 4.99
CA SER A 86 4.66 -2.46 5.93
C SER A 86 4.05 -1.98 7.25
N VAL A 87 2.97 -1.19 7.19
CA VAL A 87 2.23 -0.73 8.38
C VAL A 87 1.63 -1.92 9.13
N GLY A 88 0.95 -2.82 8.42
CA GLY A 88 0.34 -4.02 8.99
C GLY A 88 1.34 -4.99 9.62
N ALA A 89 2.48 -5.22 8.95
CA ALA A 89 3.58 -6.03 9.47
C ALA A 89 4.15 -5.44 10.76
N ALA A 90 4.46 -4.14 10.78
CA ALA A 90 5.07 -3.49 11.93
C ALA A 90 4.20 -3.58 13.20
N VAL A 91 2.91 -3.23 13.08
CA VAL A 91 1.97 -3.29 14.21
C VAL A 91 1.77 -4.73 14.67
N THR A 92 1.61 -5.68 13.73
CA THR A 92 1.38 -7.09 14.08
C THR A 92 2.61 -7.71 14.73
N ALA A 93 3.82 -7.44 14.22
CA ALA A 93 5.07 -7.93 14.79
C ALA A 93 5.31 -7.35 16.19
N CYS A 94 5.07 -6.06 16.40
CA CYS A 94 5.12 -5.42 17.71
C CYS A 94 4.14 -6.08 18.70
N ARG A 95 2.87 -6.24 18.29
CA ARG A 95 1.82 -6.91 19.10
C ARG A 95 2.20 -8.34 19.49
N ARG A 96 2.95 -9.05 18.63
CA ARG A 96 3.44 -10.41 18.87
C ARG A 96 4.77 -10.48 19.63
N GLY A 97 5.31 -9.34 20.07
CA GLY A 97 6.51 -9.28 20.89
C GLY A 97 7.83 -9.47 20.13
N TRP A 98 7.85 -9.21 18.81
CA TRP A 98 9.12 -9.20 18.07
C TRP A 98 10.01 -8.01 18.45
N PHE A 99 9.38 -6.90 18.83
CA PHE A 99 10.03 -5.67 19.30
C PHE A 99 9.00 -4.79 20.03
N ASP A 100 9.49 -3.87 20.84
CA ASP A 100 8.66 -2.93 21.58
C ASP A 100 8.13 -1.79 20.69
N ILE A 101 7.14 -1.06 21.20
CA ILE A 101 6.62 0.18 20.61
C ILE A 101 7.75 1.20 20.46
N GLY A 102 7.78 1.91 19.33
CA GLY A 102 8.73 2.99 19.05
C GLY A 102 9.29 2.91 17.63
N ALA A 103 10.46 3.53 17.44
CA ALA A 103 11.18 3.57 16.18
C ALA A 103 11.79 2.20 15.85
N VAL A 104 11.40 1.67 14.69
CA VAL A 104 11.93 0.42 14.13
C VAL A 104 12.31 0.61 12.67
N THR A 105 13.19 -0.25 12.18
CA THR A 105 13.66 -0.23 10.80
C THR A 105 13.21 -1.50 10.11
N GLN A 106 12.41 -1.37 9.04
CA GLN A 106 12.02 -2.49 8.19
C GLN A 106 13.04 -2.67 7.07
N GLU A 107 13.58 -3.87 6.92
CA GLU A 107 14.29 -4.30 5.70
C GLU A 107 13.27 -4.89 4.72
N CYS A 108 13.31 -4.47 3.45
CA CYS A 108 12.50 -5.04 2.37
C CYS A 108 13.25 -4.94 1.03
N GLY A 109 12.64 -5.37 -0.08
CA GLY A 109 13.27 -5.33 -1.41
C GLY A 109 13.63 -3.92 -1.90
N ALA A 110 13.01 -2.87 -1.35
CA ALA A 110 13.36 -1.47 -1.60
C ALA A 110 14.44 -0.90 -0.67
N GLY A 111 14.99 -1.71 0.24
CA GLY A 111 16.01 -1.31 1.22
C GLY A 111 15.46 -1.20 2.64
N VAL A 112 16.12 -0.37 3.46
CA VAL A 112 15.74 -0.13 4.86
C VAL A 112 14.85 1.11 4.98
N LEU A 113 13.68 0.94 5.59
CA LEU A 113 12.66 1.97 5.71
C LEU A 113 12.31 2.22 7.19
N PRO A 114 12.32 3.49 7.64
CA PRO A 114 11.89 3.82 9.00
C PRO A 114 10.39 3.62 9.20
N VAL A 115 10.04 3.00 10.32
CA VAL A 115 8.66 2.85 10.79
C VAL A 115 8.58 3.24 12.26
N GLU A 116 7.62 4.08 12.61
CA GLU A 116 7.31 4.41 14.01
C GLU A 116 6.02 3.70 14.42
N VAL A 117 6.09 2.79 15.40
CA VAL A 117 4.92 2.05 15.89
C VAL A 117 4.37 2.73 17.15
N THR A 118 3.06 2.99 17.19
CA THR A 118 2.35 3.62 18.31
C THR A 118 1.17 2.75 18.77
N GLY A 119 1.49 1.59 19.36
CA GLY A 119 0.49 0.64 19.84
C GLY A 119 -0.24 -0.06 18.69
N THR A 120 -1.44 0.41 18.33
CA THR A 120 -2.27 -0.16 17.26
C THR A 120 -2.09 0.52 15.91
N ALA A 121 -1.23 1.52 15.81
CA ALA A 121 -0.92 2.22 14.57
C ALA A 121 0.57 2.19 14.26
N ALA A 122 0.92 2.44 13.01
CA ALA A 122 2.29 2.73 12.63
C ALA A 122 2.35 3.85 11.59
N THR A 123 3.47 4.57 11.59
CA THR A 123 3.83 5.59 10.59
C THR A 123 5.01 5.07 9.78
N LEU A 124 4.78 4.88 8.49
CA LEU A 124 5.81 4.51 7.53
C LEU A 124 6.37 5.77 6.87
N THR A 125 7.69 5.88 6.80
CA THR A 125 8.37 6.88 5.97
C THR A 125 8.66 6.28 4.61
N GLY A 126 8.24 6.96 3.53
CA GLY A 126 8.48 6.50 2.17
C GLY A 126 9.97 6.54 1.78
N GLY A 127 10.27 5.99 0.59
CA GLY A 127 11.60 6.06 0.00
C GLY A 127 11.95 7.47 -0.51
N MET A 128 13.00 7.58 -1.32
CA MET A 128 13.34 8.85 -1.96
C MET A 128 12.16 9.37 -2.80
N PRO A 129 11.74 10.64 -2.65
CA PRO A 129 10.71 11.21 -3.50
C PRO A 129 11.14 11.25 -4.97
N THR A 130 10.20 10.93 -5.87
CA THR A 130 10.37 11.02 -7.31
C THR A 130 9.23 11.83 -7.92
N LEU A 131 9.56 12.59 -8.96
CA LEU A 131 8.60 13.40 -9.70
C LEU A 131 8.87 13.21 -11.19
N GLY A 132 7.95 12.55 -11.86
CA GLY A 132 7.98 12.31 -13.29
C GLY A 132 7.43 13.49 -14.11
N PRO A 133 7.37 13.32 -15.44
CA PRO A 133 6.80 14.30 -16.34
C PRO A 133 5.27 14.38 -16.21
N GLU A 134 4.70 15.47 -16.71
CA GLU A 134 3.27 15.56 -16.93
C GLU A 134 2.83 14.54 -17.98
N LEU A 135 1.62 14.04 -17.81
CA LEU A 135 1.02 13.02 -18.66
C LEU A 135 -0.18 13.61 -19.39
N ASP A 136 -0.47 13.04 -20.56
CA ASP A 136 -1.71 13.32 -21.26
C ASP A 136 -2.90 12.84 -20.42
N VAL A 137 -3.89 13.73 -20.28
CA VAL A 137 -5.06 13.47 -19.41
C VAL A 137 -6.03 12.46 -20.03
N GLU A 138 -6.16 12.46 -21.36
CA GLU A 138 -7.17 11.69 -22.08
C GLU A 138 -7.00 10.17 -21.91
N PRO A 139 -5.79 9.58 -22.07
CA PRO A 139 -5.58 8.15 -21.79
C PRO A 139 -5.98 7.75 -20.37
N LEU A 140 -5.62 8.55 -19.36
CA LEU A 140 -5.91 8.24 -17.96
C LEU A 140 -7.41 8.35 -17.65
N LEU A 141 -8.10 9.32 -18.25
CA LEU A 141 -9.56 9.42 -18.15
C LEU A 141 -10.25 8.23 -18.79
N GLU A 142 -9.85 7.80 -19.99
CA GLU A 142 -10.44 6.63 -20.66
C GLU A 142 -10.22 5.37 -19.82
N VAL A 143 -9.02 5.17 -19.27
CA VAL A 143 -8.72 4.08 -18.33
C VAL A 143 -9.61 4.12 -17.09
N ALA A 144 -9.94 5.30 -16.58
CA ALA A 144 -10.85 5.46 -15.44
C ALA A 144 -12.35 5.41 -15.82
N GLY A 145 -12.68 5.22 -17.10
CA GLY A 145 -14.06 5.24 -17.60
C GLY A 145 -14.71 6.63 -17.55
N LEU A 146 -13.91 7.68 -17.67
CA LEU A 146 -14.30 9.09 -17.50
C LEU A 146 -14.14 9.88 -18.80
N ARG A 147 -14.70 11.09 -18.82
CA ARG A 147 -14.68 12.01 -19.97
C ARG A 147 -13.81 13.23 -19.69
N ALA A 148 -13.42 13.97 -20.74
CA ALA A 148 -12.65 15.20 -20.61
C ALA A 148 -13.26 16.23 -19.62
N SER A 149 -14.60 16.30 -19.54
CA SER A 149 -15.33 17.18 -18.60
C SER A 149 -15.13 16.84 -17.12
N ASP A 150 -14.55 15.68 -16.83
CA ASP A 150 -14.47 15.11 -15.50
C ASP A 150 -13.14 15.42 -14.80
N HIS A 151 -12.12 15.77 -15.57
CA HIS A 151 -10.84 16.27 -15.06
C HIS A 151 -11.06 17.57 -14.28
N ALA A 152 -10.38 17.69 -13.14
CA ALA A 152 -10.44 18.90 -12.33
C ALA A 152 -9.11 19.12 -11.62
N GLY A 153 -8.40 20.19 -11.98
CA GLY A 153 -7.17 20.60 -11.34
C GLY A 153 -5.96 20.56 -12.27
N PRO A 154 -4.75 20.51 -11.71
CA PRO A 154 -3.48 20.45 -12.44
C PRO A 154 -3.37 19.25 -13.39
N ALA A 155 -2.40 19.30 -14.30
CA ALA A 155 -2.13 18.21 -15.23
C ALA A 155 -1.77 16.91 -14.47
N PRO A 156 -2.23 15.74 -14.94
CA PRO A 156 -1.79 14.47 -14.39
C PRO A 156 -0.28 14.33 -14.50
N ARG A 157 0.32 13.64 -13.53
CA ARG A 157 1.77 13.47 -13.46
C ARG A 157 2.11 12.22 -12.68
N VAL A 158 3.24 11.59 -13.01
CA VAL A 158 3.80 10.50 -12.20
C VAL A 158 4.51 11.09 -10.98
N ALA A 159 4.23 10.55 -9.80
CA ALA A 159 5.02 10.86 -8.61
C ALA A 159 5.14 9.65 -7.70
N GLY A 160 6.17 9.63 -6.84
CA GLY A 160 6.43 8.51 -5.96
C GLY A 160 7.24 8.91 -4.74
N CYS A 161 7.23 8.04 -3.74
CA CYS A 161 8.08 8.10 -2.55
C CYS A 161 8.27 6.66 -2.07
N GLY A 162 8.89 5.85 -2.94
CA GLY A 162 8.93 4.38 -2.88
C GLY A 162 8.48 3.76 -4.21
N LEU A 163 7.16 3.67 -4.44
CA LEU A 163 6.57 3.29 -5.73
C LEU A 163 5.98 4.52 -6.43
N GLU A 164 6.00 4.50 -7.76
CA GLU A 164 5.48 5.57 -8.60
C GLU A 164 4.05 5.30 -9.06
N PHE A 165 3.22 6.33 -9.07
CA PHE A 165 1.85 6.26 -9.55
C PHE A 165 1.54 7.46 -10.46
N PRO A 166 0.79 7.25 -11.56
CA PRO A 166 0.10 8.33 -12.25
C PRO A 166 -1.03 8.88 -11.35
N TYR A 167 -1.06 10.20 -11.12
CA TYR A 167 -2.13 10.87 -10.39
C TYR A 167 -3.05 11.61 -11.33
N LEU A 168 -4.34 11.25 -11.33
CA LEU A 168 -5.39 11.85 -12.15
C LEU A 168 -6.38 12.60 -11.26
N PRO A 169 -6.32 13.94 -11.20
CA PRO A 169 -7.26 14.73 -10.42
C PRO A 169 -8.59 14.90 -11.18
N VAL A 170 -9.69 14.57 -10.54
CA VAL A 170 -11.05 14.60 -11.10
C VAL A 170 -12.03 15.27 -10.15
N ARG A 171 -13.20 15.61 -10.68
CA ARG A 171 -14.31 16.11 -9.87
C ARG A 171 -14.76 15.07 -8.83
N PRO A 172 -15.31 15.45 -7.67
CA PRO A 172 -15.83 14.50 -6.70
C PRO A 172 -16.94 13.57 -7.25
N ASP A 173 -17.85 14.11 -8.07
CA ASP A 173 -18.88 13.33 -8.75
C ASP A 173 -18.29 12.38 -9.84
N ALA A 174 -17.19 12.83 -10.47
CA ALA A 174 -16.13 12.06 -11.14
C ALA A 174 -15.82 10.71 -10.51
N LEU A 175 -15.15 10.84 -9.38
CA LEU A 175 -14.52 9.76 -8.67
C LEU A 175 -15.52 8.66 -8.28
N ALA A 176 -16.70 9.06 -7.79
CA ALA A 176 -17.74 8.13 -7.32
C ALA A 176 -18.25 7.19 -8.43
N ARG A 177 -18.29 7.66 -9.69
CA ARG A 177 -18.77 6.87 -10.82
C ARG A 177 -17.67 6.22 -11.65
N ALA A 178 -16.39 6.51 -11.38
CA ALA A 178 -15.27 5.96 -12.14
C ALA A 178 -15.33 4.42 -12.17
N ARG A 179 -14.99 3.83 -13.32
CA ARG A 179 -14.97 2.38 -13.53
C ARG A 179 -13.81 2.08 -14.45
N VAL A 180 -12.88 1.24 -14.00
CA VAL A 180 -11.70 0.91 -14.79
C VAL A 180 -12.11 0.25 -16.12
N ASP A 181 -11.56 0.76 -17.22
CA ASP A 181 -11.62 0.12 -18.53
C ASP A 181 -10.31 -0.62 -18.78
N ALA A 182 -10.33 -1.93 -18.56
CA ALA A 182 -9.15 -2.79 -18.75
C ALA A 182 -8.63 -2.81 -20.20
N ARG A 183 -9.51 -2.60 -21.20
CA ARG A 183 -9.09 -2.55 -22.61
C ARG A 183 -8.38 -1.24 -22.92
N ALA A 184 -8.85 -0.13 -22.36
CA ALA A 184 -8.14 1.14 -22.44
C ALA A 184 -6.79 1.04 -21.73
N ALA A 185 -6.74 0.41 -20.55
CA ALA A 185 -5.50 0.19 -19.79
C ALA A 185 -4.47 -0.58 -20.61
N GLU A 186 -4.87 -1.68 -21.24
CA GLU A 186 -4.02 -2.46 -22.15
C GLU A 186 -3.59 -1.63 -23.37
N ARG A 187 -4.52 -0.91 -24.01
CA ARG A 187 -4.24 -0.07 -25.18
C ARG A 187 -3.17 0.99 -24.89
N TYR A 188 -3.24 1.63 -23.73
CA TYR A 188 -2.34 2.72 -23.35
C TYR A 188 -1.15 2.27 -22.51
N GLY A 189 -1.05 1.00 -22.14
CA GLY A 189 0.01 0.48 -21.28
C GLY A 189 -0.04 1.06 -19.85
N VAL A 190 -1.24 1.32 -19.32
CA VAL A 190 -1.43 1.85 -17.96
C VAL A 190 -1.65 0.68 -17.00
N GLU A 191 -0.62 0.35 -16.23
CA GLU A 191 -0.66 -0.76 -15.25
C GLU A 191 -1.47 -0.40 -14.00
N HIS A 192 -1.42 0.88 -13.61
CA HIS A 192 -2.15 1.42 -12.47
C HIS A 192 -2.36 2.94 -12.58
N VAL A 193 -3.38 3.45 -11.90
CA VAL A 193 -3.66 4.89 -11.82
C VAL A 193 -4.32 5.24 -10.48
N SER A 194 -3.85 6.32 -9.85
CA SER A 194 -4.47 6.94 -8.67
C SER A 194 -5.40 8.06 -9.12
N VAL A 195 -6.70 7.80 -9.12
CA VAL A 195 -7.74 8.78 -9.46
C VAL A 195 -8.24 9.41 -8.17
N PHE A 196 -8.27 10.73 -8.08
CA PHE A 196 -8.63 11.39 -6.83
C PHE A 196 -9.35 12.71 -7.03
N SER A 197 -10.10 13.14 -6.02
CA SER A 197 -10.61 14.50 -5.90
C SER A 197 -10.01 15.16 -4.66
N TRP A 198 -9.69 16.45 -4.75
CA TRP A 198 -9.02 17.20 -3.68
C TRP A 198 -9.94 18.26 -3.06
N ASP A 199 -10.03 18.28 -1.74
CA ASP A 199 -10.62 19.37 -0.96
C ASP A 199 -9.50 20.16 -0.25
N ALA A 200 -9.27 21.38 -0.71
CA ALA A 200 -8.25 22.26 -0.16
C ALA A 200 -8.61 22.82 1.24
N GLY A 201 -9.90 22.92 1.56
CA GLY A 201 -10.36 23.42 2.86
C GLY A 201 -10.09 22.44 3.99
N THR A 202 -10.17 21.14 3.70
CA THR A 202 -9.90 20.05 4.65
C THR A 202 -8.57 19.35 4.43
N GLN A 203 -7.83 19.72 3.39
CA GLN A 203 -6.61 19.03 2.92
C GLN A 203 -6.82 17.51 2.79
N THR A 204 -7.96 17.14 2.21
CA THR A 204 -8.37 15.74 2.08
C THR A 204 -8.49 15.36 0.61
N ALA A 205 -7.82 14.26 0.25
CA ALA A 205 -8.00 13.59 -1.01
C ALA A 205 -8.95 12.42 -0.81
N ARG A 206 -10.03 12.38 -1.58
CA ARG A 206 -10.74 11.13 -1.83
C ARG A 206 -10.08 10.45 -3.01
N SER A 207 -9.65 9.21 -2.85
CA SER A 207 -8.87 8.47 -3.84
C SER A 207 -9.49 7.13 -4.18
N ARG A 208 -9.21 6.65 -5.40
CA ARG A 208 -9.44 5.29 -5.88
C ARG A 208 -8.23 4.89 -6.71
N VAL A 209 -7.63 3.75 -6.41
CA VAL A 209 -6.45 3.25 -7.13
C VAL A 209 -6.85 2.03 -7.93
N PHE A 210 -6.80 2.17 -9.25
CA PHE A 210 -7.10 1.09 -10.18
C PHE A 210 -5.82 0.36 -10.58
N VAL A 211 -5.88 -0.97 -10.58
CA VAL A 211 -4.78 -1.91 -10.90
C VAL A 211 -5.32 -3.00 -11.84
N PRO A 212 -5.72 -2.67 -13.08
CA PRO A 212 -6.47 -3.57 -13.98
C PRO A 212 -5.74 -4.88 -14.31
N GLY A 213 -4.41 -4.92 -14.22
CA GLY A 213 -3.61 -6.14 -14.46
C GLY A 213 -3.58 -7.12 -13.28
N MET A 214 -4.11 -6.75 -12.12
CA MET A 214 -4.09 -7.56 -10.89
C MET A 214 -5.41 -8.31 -10.69
N GLY A 215 -5.36 -9.43 -9.96
CA GLY A 215 -6.55 -10.26 -9.65
C GLY A 215 -7.68 -9.52 -8.91
N VAL A 216 -7.38 -8.36 -8.33
CA VAL A 216 -8.34 -7.39 -7.79
C VAL A 216 -8.12 -6.07 -8.54
N PRO A 217 -9.11 -5.54 -9.28
CA PRO A 217 -8.90 -4.40 -10.19
C PRO A 217 -8.85 -3.03 -9.50
N GLU A 218 -9.16 -2.97 -8.20
CA GLU A 218 -9.14 -1.75 -7.39
C GLU A 218 -8.64 -2.06 -5.98
N ASP A 219 -7.64 -1.32 -5.51
CA ASP A 219 -7.04 -1.51 -4.19
C ASP A 219 -7.83 -0.72 -3.11
N PRO A 220 -8.22 -1.32 -1.97
CA PRO A 220 -9.00 -0.64 -0.93
C PRO A 220 -8.29 0.52 -0.24
N ALA A 221 -6.96 0.41 -0.08
CA ALA A 221 -6.17 1.46 0.55
C ALA A 221 -4.68 1.37 0.15
N THR A 222 -4.20 2.32 -0.63
CA THR A 222 -2.87 2.24 -1.25
C THR A 222 -1.89 3.19 -0.57
N GLY A 223 -1.26 2.74 0.51
CA GLY A 223 -0.33 3.59 1.27
C GLY A 223 0.85 4.14 0.45
N SER A 224 1.33 3.40 -0.55
CA SER A 224 2.37 3.86 -1.47
C SER A 224 1.91 4.99 -2.39
N ALA A 225 0.67 4.93 -2.89
CA ALA A 225 0.06 6.03 -3.65
C ALA A 225 -0.25 7.24 -2.75
N ALA A 226 -0.62 7.00 -1.49
CA ALA A 226 -0.81 8.09 -0.53
C ALA A 226 0.50 8.86 -0.31
N LEU A 227 1.64 8.17 -0.14
CA LEU A 227 2.96 8.80 -0.03
C LEU A 227 3.32 9.66 -1.25
N GLY A 228 3.16 9.11 -2.46
CA GLY A 228 3.46 9.84 -3.70
C GLY A 228 2.49 10.99 -3.98
N LEU A 229 1.25 10.93 -3.49
CA LEU A 229 0.28 12.01 -3.63
C LEU A 229 0.78 13.29 -2.95
N GLY A 230 1.43 13.20 -1.79
CA GLY A 230 2.05 14.36 -1.14
C GLY A 230 3.10 15.03 -2.02
N VAL A 231 3.88 14.23 -2.76
CA VAL A 231 4.86 14.74 -3.72
C VAL A 231 4.18 15.47 -4.86
N TRP A 232 3.13 14.87 -5.43
CA TRP A 232 2.33 15.46 -6.49
C TRP A 232 1.63 16.77 -6.06
N LEU A 233 1.06 16.81 -4.84
CA LEU A 233 0.36 17.97 -4.30
C LEU A 233 1.28 19.18 -4.12
N VAL A 234 2.51 18.97 -3.65
CA VAL A 234 3.53 20.04 -3.55
C VAL A 234 3.94 20.51 -4.94
N ALA A 235 4.28 19.59 -5.85
CA ALA A 235 4.69 19.93 -7.22
C ALA A 235 3.60 20.68 -8.00
N SER A 236 2.33 20.41 -7.68
CA SER A 236 1.16 21.04 -8.29
C SER A 236 0.75 22.36 -7.65
N GLY A 237 1.45 22.79 -6.59
CA GLY A 237 1.14 24.03 -5.86
C GLY A 237 -0.12 23.95 -4.99
N LEU A 238 -0.64 22.74 -4.72
CA LEU A 238 -1.82 22.53 -3.87
C LEU A 238 -1.47 22.36 -2.39
N LEU A 239 -0.21 22.01 -2.10
CA LEU A 239 0.39 22.10 -0.77
C LEU A 239 1.63 23.01 -0.81
N PRO A 240 1.98 23.65 0.32
CA PRO A 240 3.17 24.49 0.42
C PRO A 240 4.46 23.77 0.00
N GLY A 241 5.32 24.49 -0.75
CA GLY A 241 6.67 24.06 -1.13
C GLY A 241 7.74 24.24 -0.06
N GLU A 242 7.34 24.60 1.16
CA GLU A 242 8.21 24.86 2.30
C GLU A 242 7.62 24.26 3.58
N GLY A 243 8.49 23.66 4.40
CA GLY A 243 8.12 23.10 5.69
C GLY A 243 7.32 21.80 5.58
N ARG A 244 6.59 21.48 6.65
CA ARG A 244 5.80 20.24 6.77
C ARG A 244 4.32 20.54 6.59
N SER A 245 3.68 19.81 5.69
CA SER A 245 2.23 19.81 5.49
C SER A 245 1.62 18.47 5.87
N SER A 246 0.37 18.48 6.34
CA SER A 246 -0.42 17.28 6.59
C SER A 246 -1.55 17.19 5.58
N TYR A 247 -1.98 15.99 5.24
CA TYR A 247 -3.16 15.74 4.41
C TYR A 247 -3.75 14.37 4.75
N THR A 248 -5.02 14.20 4.41
CA THR A 248 -5.73 12.94 4.62
C THR A 248 -6.03 12.30 3.26
N VAL A 249 -5.89 10.98 3.18
CA VAL A 249 -6.39 10.20 2.04
C VAL A 249 -7.51 9.29 2.50
N GLU A 250 -8.69 9.46 1.92
CA GLU A 250 -9.86 8.59 2.08
C GLU A 250 -9.98 7.68 0.87
N GLN A 251 -9.99 6.36 1.08
CA GLN A 251 -10.02 5.37 0.00
C GLN A 251 -10.91 4.17 0.37
N GLY A 252 -11.35 3.41 -0.65
CA GLY A 252 -12.02 2.12 -0.47
C GLY A 252 -13.50 2.20 -0.07
N PHE A 253 -14.08 3.40 -0.02
CA PHE A 253 -15.50 3.61 0.31
C PHE A 253 -16.42 2.92 -0.72
N GLU A 254 -16.11 3.04 -2.01
CA GLU A 254 -16.82 2.37 -3.10
C GLU A 254 -16.72 0.84 -3.06
N LEU A 255 -15.72 0.30 -2.34
CA LEU A 255 -15.50 -1.12 -2.15
C LEU A 255 -16.10 -1.66 -0.84
N ASN A 256 -16.83 -0.83 -0.09
CA ASN A 256 -17.26 -1.13 1.29
C ASN A 256 -16.09 -1.46 2.24
N ARG A 257 -14.92 -0.90 1.96
CA ARG A 257 -13.68 -1.06 2.72
C ARG A 257 -13.13 0.32 3.08
N PRO A 258 -13.89 1.13 3.84
CA PRO A 258 -13.51 2.51 4.11
C PRO A 258 -12.18 2.56 4.87
N SER A 259 -11.28 3.38 4.35
CA SER A 259 -9.90 3.49 4.82
C SER A 259 -9.53 4.97 4.92
N VAL A 260 -8.85 5.33 6.01
CA VAL A 260 -8.38 6.71 6.25
C VAL A 260 -6.90 6.66 6.56
N LEU A 261 -6.11 7.30 5.70
CA LEU A 261 -4.66 7.36 5.80
C LEU A 261 -4.28 8.79 6.20
N ALA A 262 -3.57 8.93 7.31
CA ALA A 262 -3.01 10.20 7.74
C ALA A 262 -1.62 10.37 7.13
N CYS A 263 -1.39 11.45 6.40
CA CYS A 263 -0.16 11.63 5.66
C CYS A 263 0.52 12.96 6.01
N THR A 264 1.84 12.98 5.89
CA THR A 264 2.60 14.22 5.91
C THR A 264 3.60 14.28 4.78
N VAL A 265 3.91 15.48 4.32
CA VAL A 265 4.95 15.75 3.32
C VAL A 265 5.81 16.92 3.80
N THR A 266 7.12 16.80 3.65
CA THR A 266 8.07 17.87 3.97
C THR A 266 8.73 18.34 2.68
N ALA A 267 8.77 19.65 2.46
CA ALA A 267 9.37 20.26 1.28
C ALA A 267 10.29 21.44 1.65
N ALA A 268 11.24 21.74 0.77
CA ALA A 268 12.10 22.92 0.83
C ALA A 268 12.40 23.40 -0.59
N GLY A 269 12.27 24.70 -0.85
CA GLY A 269 12.47 25.29 -2.17
C GLY A 269 11.57 24.70 -3.26
N GLY A 270 10.36 24.25 -2.90
CA GLY A 270 9.44 23.55 -3.82
C GLY A 270 9.83 22.09 -4.12
N THR A 271 10.91 21.58 -3.52
CA THR A 271 11.34 20.18 -3.67
C THR A 271 10.92 19.37 -2.45
N VAL A 272 10.35 18.20 -2.67
CA VAL A 272 9.91 17.32 -1.58
C VAL A 272 11.11 16.53 -1.04
N LEU A 273 11.27 16.56 0.28
CA LEU A 273 12.36 15.89 1.00
C LEU A 273 11.94 14.52 1.53
N GLY A 274 10.64 14.32 1.76
CA GLY A 274 10.10 13.05 2.23
C GLY A 274 8.61 13.12 2.53
N ALA A 275 7.98 11.95 2.58
CA ALA A 275 6.58 11.79 2.95
C ALA A 275 6.40 10.64 3.94
N THR A 276 5.34 10.72 4.74
CA THR A 276 4.94 9.67 5.67
C THR A 276 3.48 9.31 5.47
N VAL A 277 3.13 8.06 5.75
CA VAL A 277 1.76 7.55 5.79
C VAL A 277 1.55 6.78 7.08
N SER A 278 0.42 7.03 7.74
CA SER A 278 0.08 6.46 9.04
C SER A 278 -1.33 5.91 9.05
N GLY A 279 -1.53 4.85 9.82
CA GLY A 279 -2.87 4.45 10.22
C GLY A 279 -2.89 3.25 11.16
N GLN A 280 -4.10 2.92 11.59
CA GLN A 280 -4.39 1.85 12.53
C GLN A 280 -4.45 0.49 11.84
N VAL A 281 -4.20 -0.56 12.62
CA VAL A 281 -4.22 -1.96 12.19
C VAL A 281 -5.09 -2.76 13.15
N MET A 282 -6.13 -3.39 12.61
CA MET A 282 -7.10 -4.14 13.38
C MET A 282 -6.95 -5.64 13.15
N PRO A 283 -6.75 -6.46 14.20
CA PRO A 283 -6.77 -7.91 14.05
C PRO A 283 -8.16 -8.40 13.66
N VAL A 284 -8.22 -9.33 12.70
CA VAL A 284 -9.48 -9.93 12.20
C VAL A 284 -9.52 -11.41 12.53
N ALA A 285 -8.47 -12.15 12.17
CA ALA A 285 -8.38 -13.58 12.40
C ALA A 285 -6.93 -14.00 12.70
N ARG A 286 -6.75 -15.13 13.37
CA ARG A 286 -5.44 -15.75 13.58
C ARG A 286 -5.56 -17.26 13.49
N GLY A 287 -4.50 -17.92 13.04
CA GLY A 287 -4.49 -19.36 12.94
C GLY A 287 -3.15 -19.91 12.50
N GLU A 288 -3.20 -21.17 12.06
CA GLU A 288 -2.08 -21.89 11.49
C GLU A 288 -2.41 -22.30 10.05
N ILE A 289 -1.42 -22.24 9.17
CA ILE A 289 -1.52 -22.66 7.77
C ILE A 289 -0.47 -23.73 7.47
N ASN A 290 -0.86 -24.76 6.72
CA ASN A 290 0.06 -25.83 6.33
C ASN A 290 1.15 -25.30 5.40
N ILE A 291 2.40 -25.72 5.63
CA ILE A 291 3.50 -25.38 4.73
C ILE A 291 3.32 -26.15 3.41
N PRO A 292 3.29 -25.47 2.24
CA PRO A 292 3.22 -26.15 0.96
C PRO A 292 4.51 -26.92 0.68
N PRO A 293 4.44 -28.03 -0.09
CA PRO A 293 5.65 -28.75 -0.48
C PRO A 293 6.60 -27.84 -1.27
N PHE A 294 7.90 -28.00 -1.05
CA PHE A 294 8.92 -27.38 -1.90
C PHE A 294 8.99 -28.13 -3.23
N LEU A 295 8.82 -27.43 -4.35
CA LEU A 295 8.72 -28.05 -5.69
C LEU A 295 9.98 -27.90 -6.56
N GLY A 296 11.01 -27.19 -6.09
CA GLY A 296 12.24 -26.93 -6.83
C GLY A 296 12.33 -25.48 -7.29
#